data_AF-A0A5D0QJY2-F1
#
_entry.id   AF-A0A5D0QJY2-F1
#
_cell.length_a   1.000
_cell.length_b   1.000
_cell.length_c   1.000
_cell.angle_alpha   90.00
_cell.angle_beta   90.00
_cell.angle_gamma   90.00
#
_symmetry.space_group_name_H-M   'P 1'
#
loop_
_entity.id
_entity.type
_entity.pdbx_description
1 polymer ?
#
loop_
_entity_poly.entity_id
_entity_poly.type
_entity_poly.pdbx_seq_one_letter_code
_entity_poly.pdbx_strand_id
1 'polypeptide(L)'
;MQKFHLVLVLILMFSCSKNHTDSRITEFEKIFGERQINAFDSLVSDFEKNLTKIYPNLSIEKGYHQYLIDIKSDTITDWKKFDFQSKRTHTEYYNSGLRNEIYDKDTTSLKENNFGNYMTALYEIKDSDSLIKKYWNKREAMGIMQNTIIVDGLLSSKPDFNNYFHKRIVVAEFSF
;
A
#
# COMPACT_ATOMS: atom_id res chain seq x y z
N MET A 1 -19.76 -11.67 -65.59
CA MET A 1 -20.66 -11.56 -64.41
C MET A 1 -20.25 -12.69 -63.48
N GLN A 2 -19.81 -12.52 -62.23
CA GLN A 2 -20.45 -11.78 -61.16
C GLN A 2 -19.48 -11.66 -59.96
N LYS A 3 -19.20 -10.40 -59.59
CA LYS A 3 -18.95 -9.85 -58.24
C LYS A 3 -17.99 -10.61 -57.29
N PHE A 4 -16.75 -10.13 -57.21
CA PHE A 4 -15.93 -10.25 -56.01
C PHE A 4 -16.50 -9.34 -54.91
N HIS A 5 -16.92 -9.93 -53.80
CA HIS A 5 -17.32 -9.17 -52.61
C HIS A 5 -16.07 -8.84 -51.78
N LEU A 6 -15.66 -7.58 -51.81
CA LEU A 6 -14.62 -7.05 -50.93
C LEU A 6 -15.23 -6.88 -49.54
N VAL A 7 -14.98 -7.84 -48.64
CA VAL A 7 -15.37 -7.71 -47.23
C VAL A 7 -14.34 -6.82 -46.55
N LEU A 8 -14.69 -5.53 -46.43
CA LEU A 8 -13.97 -4.57 -45.60
C LEU A 8 -14.20 -4.96 -44.14
N VAL A 9 -13.26 -5.72 -43.56
CA VAL A 9 -13.23 -5.95 -42.11
C VAL A 9 -12.86 -4.62 -41.47
N LEU A 10 -13.88 -3.92 -40.94
CA LEU A 10 -13.68 -2.81 -40.03
C LEU A 10 -12.96 -3.35 -38.79
N ILE A 11 -11.63 -3.24 -38.78
CA ILE A 11 -10.85 -3.36 -37.55
C ILE A 11 -11.21 -2.12 -36.73
N LEU A 12 -12.26 -2.26 -35.92
CA LEU A 12 -12.50 -1.38 -34.78
C LEU A 12 -11.29 -1.58 -33.86
N MET A 13 -10.24 -0.80 -34.11
CA MET A 13 -9.24 -0.50 -33.11
C MET A 13 -10.02 0.18 -31.99
N PHE A 14 -10.48 -0.62 -31.02
CA PHE A 14 -10.71 -0.16 -29.67
C PHE A 14 -9.36 0.39 -29.23
N SER A 15 -9.13 1.66 -29.54
CA SER A 15 -8.14 2.46 -28.83
C SER A 15 -8.67 2.45 -27.40
N CYS A 16 -8.12 1.54 -26.58
CA CYS A 16 -8.21 1.67 -25.15
C CYS A 16 -7.94 3.14 -24.87
N SER A 17 -8.95 3.82 -24.33
CA SER A 17 -8.80 5.16 -23.76
C SER A 17 -7.46 5.18 -23.06
N LYS A 18 -6.58 6.13 -23.41
CA LYS A 18 -5.33 6.38 -22.69
C LYS A 18 -5.68 6.26 -21.21
N ASN A 19 -5.29 5.15 -20.58
CA ASN A 19 -5.53 4.95 -19.16
C ASN A 19 -4.86 6.17 -18.54
N HIS A 20 -5.64 7.03 -17.89
CA HIS A 20 -5.06 8.14 -17.16
C HIS A 20 -4.23 7.49 -16.06
N THR A 21 -2.95 7.25 -16.33
CA THR A 21 -1.99 6.83 -15.34
C THR A 21 -2.03 7.93 -14.29
N ASP A 22 -2.46 7.57 -13.09
CA ASP A 22 -2.52 8.50 -11.97
C ASP A 22 -1.13 9.12 -11.80
N SER A 23 -0.99 10.40 -12.12
CA SER A 23 0.32 11.08 -12.17
C SER A 23 1.02 11.05 -10.81
N ARG A 24 0.24 10.92 -9.73
CA ARG A 24 0.74 10.77 -8.36
C ARG A 24 1.52 9.47 -8.21
N ILE A 25 1.07 8.38 -8.84
CA ILE A 25 1.77 7.08 -8.81
C ILE A 25 3.13 7.25 -9.49
N THR A 26 3.15 7.86 -10.68
CA THR A 26 4.41 8.09 -11.40
C THR A 26 5.39 8.96 -10.62
N GLU A 27 4.92 10.03 -9.97
CA GLU A 27 5.75 10.89 -9.14
C GLU A 27 6.29 10.17 -7.90
N PHE A 28 5.42 9.44 -7.20
CA PHE A 28 5.78 8.64 -6.05
C PHE A 28 6.83 7.58 -6.40
N GLU A 29 6.60 6.78 -7.45
CA GLU A 29 7.48 5.68 -7.86
C GLU A 29 8.85 6.19 -8.33
N LYS A 30 8.87 7.35 -9.01
CA LYS A 30 10.11 8.00 -9.45
C LYS A 30 11.03 8.34 -8.28
N ILE A 31 10.46 8.85 -7.18
CA ILE A 31 11.21 9.23 -5.98
C ILE A 31 11.54 7.99 -5.16
N PHE A 32 10.58 7.09 -5.01
CA PHE A 32 10.71 5.96 -4.11
C PHE A 32 11.67 4.89 -4.64
N GLY A 33 11.71 4.70 -5.95
CA GLY A 33 12.61 3.78 -6.63
C GLY A 33 11.98 2.44 -6.96
N GLU A 34 12.26 1.94 -8.17
CA GLU A 34 11.69 0.69 -8.70
C GLU A 34 11.96 -0.52 -7.81
N ARG A 35 13.17 -0.62 -7.23
CA ARG A 35 13.55 -1.74 -6.37
C ARG A 35 12.70 -1.79 -5.09
N GLN A 36 12.42 -0.64 -4.50
CA GLN A 36 11.59 -0.49 -3.31
C GLN A 36 10.11 -0.74 -3.63
N ILE A 37 9.63 -0.23 -4.77
CA ILE A 37 8.26 -0.47 -5.25
C ILE A 37 7.99 -1.97 -5.44
N ASN A 38 8.86 -2.69 -6.13
CA ASN A 38 8.68 -4.13 -6.36
C ASN A 38 8.64 -4.94 -5.05
N ALA A 39 9.43 -4.52 -4.05
CA ALA A 39 9.39 -5.14 -2.73
C ALA A 39 8.10 -4.77 -1.97
N PHE A 40 7.60 -3.54 -2.11
CA PHE A 40 6.38 -3.09 -1.46
C PHE A 40 5.15 -3.77 -2.06
N ASP A 41 5.12 -3.97 -3.38
CA ASP A 41 4.08 -4.73 -4.07
C ASP A 41 4.00 -6.17 -3.56
N SER A 42 5.16 -6.78 -3.30
CA SER A 42 5.24 -8.12 -2.70
C SER A 42 4.67 -8.14 -1.27
N LEU A 43 4.96 -7.11 -0.46
CA LEU A 43 4.37 -6.95 0.88
C LEU A 43 2.86 -6.78 0.83
N VAL A 44 2.35 -5.91 -0.06
CA VAL A 44 0.90 -5.69 -0.22
C VAL A 44 0.20 -6.97 -0.66
N SER A 45 0.79 -7.71 -1.61
CA SER A 45 0.26 -9.00 -2.08
C SER A 45 0.17 -10.04 -0.96
N ASP A 46 1.22 -10.20 -0.16
CA ASP A 46 1.23 -11.11 0.98
C ASP A 46 0.23 -10.68 2.07
N PHE A 47 0.10 -9.36 2.31
CA PHE A 47 -0.89 -8.80 3.23
C PHE A 47 -2.31 -9.14 2.78
N GLU A 48 -2.68 -8.83 1.54
CA GLU A 48 -4.01 -9.10 0.98
C GLU A 48 -4.30 -10.62 0.95
N LYS A 49 -3.29 -11.45 0.64
CA LYS A 49 -3.40 -12.90 0.75
C LYS A 49 -3.69 -13.34 2.18
N ASN A 50 -3.03 -12.76 3.18
CA ASN A 50 -3.34 -13.06 4.58
C ASN A 50 -4.75 -12.61 4.96
N LEU A 51 -5.21 -11.44 4.50
CA LEU A 51 -6.58 -10.98 4.71
C LEU A 51 -7.61 -12.01 4.22
N THR A 52 -7.42 -12.56 3.01
CA THR A 52 -8.34 -13.61 2.50
C THR A 52 -8.33 -14.88 3.33
N LYS A 53 -7.20 -15.20 3.98
CA LYS A 53 -7.10 -16.36 4.88
C LYS A 53 -7.83 -16.11 6.20
N ILE A 54 -7.63 -14.95 6.82
CA ILE A 54 -8.17 -14.66 8.16
C ILE A 54 -9.61 -14.11 8.13
N TYR A 55 -10.05 -13.58 6.98
CA TYR A 55 -11.40 -13.08 6.75
C TYR A 55 -12.01 -13.63 5.44
N PRO A 56 -12.20 -14.96 5.31
CA PRO A 56 -12.55 -15.61 4.05
C PRO A 56 -13.89 -15.19 3.45
N ASN A 57 -14.79 -14.62 4.27
CA ASN A 57 -16.12 -14.18 3.85
C ASN A 57 -16.21 -12.66 3.56
N LEU A 58 -15.09 -11.94 3.62
CA LEU A 58 -15.02 -10.51 3.35
C LEU A 58 -14.33 -10.24 2.00
N SER A 59 -14.74 -9.16 1.33
CA SER A 59 -13.93 -8.60 0.24
C SER A 59 -12.61 -8.07 0.80
N ILE A 60 -11.60 -7.91 -0.06
CA ILE A 60 -10.28 -7.35 0.34
C ILE A 60 -10.45 -6.00 1.07
N GLU A 61 -11.26 -5.10 0.51
CA GLU A 61 -11.55 -3.79 1.12
C GLU A 61 -12.14 -3.93 2.54
N LYS A 62 -13.14 -4.80 2.72
CA LYS A 62 -13.69 -5.08 4.05
C LYS A 62 -12.69 -5.78 4.96
N GLY A 63 -11.80 -6.60 4.40
CA GLY A 63 -10.70 -7.25 5.11
C GLY A 63 -9.71 -6.24 5.69
N TYR A 64 -9.33 -5.20 4.95
CA TYR A 64 -8.51 -4.10 5.47
C TYR A 64 -9.21 -3.38 6.63
N HIS A 65 -10.50 -3.06 6.49
CA HIS A 65 -11.27 -2.44 7.57
C HIS A 65 -11.32 -3.35 8.81
N GLN A 66 -11.61 -4.64 8.64
CA GLN A 66 -11.67 -5.59 9.75
C GLN A 66 -10.30 -5.76 10.40
N TYR A 67 -9.22 -5.83 9.62
CA TYR A 67 -7.85 -5.85 10.14
C TYR A 67 -7.56 -4.66 11.05
N LEU A 68 -7.88 -3.44 10.62
CA LEU A 68 -7.68 -2.24 11.42
C LEU A 68 -8.50 -2.27 12.73
N ILE A 69 -9.71 -2.80 12.70
CA ILE A 69 -10.53 -2.97 13.92
C ILE A 69 -9.91 -4.00 14.86
N ASP A 70 -9.49 -5.14 14.33
CA ASP A 70 -8.93 -6.25 15.10
C ASP A 70 -7.56 -5.91 15.72
N ILE A 71 -6.68 -5.19 15.02
CA ILE A 71 -5.31 -4.91 15.48
C ILE A 71 -5.25 -3.99 16.72
N LYS A 72 -6.36 -3.30 17.03
CA LYS A 72 -6.52 -2.50 18.25
C LYS A 72 -7.38 -3.18 19.33
N SER A 73 -7.83 -4.41 19.09
CA SER A 73 -8.74 -5.09 20.01
C SER A 73 -7.99 -5.84 21.10
N ASP A 74 -8.37 -5.57 22.36
CA ASP A 74 -7.87 -6.28 23.54
C ASP A 74 -8.36 -7.73 23.62
N THR A 75 -9.32 -8.13 22.77
CA THR A 75 -9.89 -9.48 22.76
C THR A 75 -9.11 -10.45 21.86
N ILE A 76 -8.12 -9.98 21.10
CA ILE A 76 -7.33 -10.85 20.22
C ILE A 76 -6.25 -11.56 21.04
N THR A 77 -6.28 -12.88 20.96
CA THR A 77 -5.30 -13.76 21.64
C THR A 77 -4.31 -14.39 20.67
N ASP A 78 -4.74 -14.70 19.45
CA ASP A 78 -3.88 -15.23 18.39
C ASP A 78 -3.33 -14.11 17.50
N TRP A 79 -2.27 -13.44 17.96
CA TRP A 79 -1.61 -12.38 17.20
C TRP A 79 -0.87 -12.91 15.97
N LYS A 80 -0.47 -14.19 15.95
CA LYS A 80 0.23 -14.81 14.82
C LYS A 80 -0.62 -14.87 13.56
N LYS A 81 -1.94 -14.78 13.67
CA LYS A 81 -2.83 -14.71 12.50
C LYS A 81 -2.55 -13.48 11.63
N PHE A 82 -1.94 -12.42 12.18
CA PHE A 82 -1.61 -11.21 11.44
C PHE A 82 -0.24 -11.27 10.75
N ASP A 83 0.61 -12.25 11.06
CA ASP A 83 1.88 -12.45 10.38
C ASP A 83 1.61 -12.81 8.91
N PHE A 84 1.93 -11.90 8.00
CA PHE A 84 1.58 -12.03 6.58
C PHE A 84 2.78 -12.28 5.66
N GLN A 85 3.99 -11.88 6.07
CA GLN A 85 5.17 -11.93 5.20
C GLN A 85 5.58 -13.39 4.95
N SER A 86 5.55 -13.80 3.68
CA SER A 86 6.18 -15.06 3.27
C SER A 86 7.70 -14.98 3.44
N LYS A 87 8.39 -16.13 3.54
CA LYS A 87 9.86 -16.17 3.62
C LYS A 87 10.53 -15.38 2.49
N ARG A 88 9.99 -15.47 1.27
CA ARG A 88 10.49 -14.74 0.10
C ARG A 88 10.31 -13.23 0.28
N THR A 89 9.10 -12.78 0.58
CA THR A 89 8.82 -11.35 0.76
C THR A 89 9.60 -10.76 1.92
N HIS A 90 9.73 -11.51 3.02
CA HIS A 90 10.59 -11.13 4.14
C HIS A 90 12.03 -10.94 3.68
N THR A 91 12.63 -11.90 2.96
CA THR A 91 14.00 -11.72 2.42
C THR A 91 14.11 -10.49 1.50
N GLU A 92 13.14 -10.27 0.62
CA GLU A 92 13.13 -9.12 -0.30
C GLU A 92 12.92 -7.78 0.43
N TYR A 93 12.16 -7.76 1.51
CA TYR A 93 11.91 -6.56 2.32
C TYR A 93 13.21 -5.97 2.89
N TYR A 94 14.14 -6.83 3.30
CA TYR A 94 15.47 -6.41 3.77
C TYR A 94 16.44 -6.18 2.61
N ASN A 95 16.51 -7.11 1.65
CA ASN A 95 17.49 -7.04 0.55
C ASN A 95 17.25 -5.89 -0.43
N SER A 96 16.01 -5.43 -0.56
CA SER A 96 15.68 -4.24 -1.36
C SER A 96 16.01 -2.93 -0.65
N GLY A 97 16.31 -2.97 0.65
CA GLY A 97 16.41 -1.78 1.49
C GLY A 97 15.06 -1.15 1.86
N LEU A 98 13.92 -1.72 1.42
CA LEU A 98 12.59 -1.19 1.69
C LEU A 98 12.31 -1.00 3.19
N ARG A 99 12.74 -1.95 4.04
CA ARG A 99 12.64 -1.78 5.49
C ARG A 99 13.29 -0.48 5.97
N ASN A 100 14.45 -0.16 5.43
CA ASN A 100 15.23 1.01 5.85
C ASN A 100 14.64 2.31 5.30
N GLU A 101 13.81 2.25 4.26
CA GLU A 101 13.05 3.42 3.78
C GLU A 101 11.88 3.78 4.71
N ILE A 102 11.29 2.78 5.38
CA ILE A 102 10.12 2.96 6.26
C ILE A 102 10.57 3.17 7.72
N TYR A 103 11.61 2.46 8.14
CA TYR A 103 12.10 2.39 9.52
C TYR A 103 13.58 2.73 9.62
N ASP A 104 13.95 3.40 10.71
CA ASP A 104 15.34 3.72 11.03
C ASP A 104 16.13 2.41 11.24
N LYS A 105 17.23 2.26 10.51
CA LYS A 105 18.12 1.09 10.58
C LYS A 105 19.17 1.22 11.69
N ASP A 106 19.40 2.44 12.17
CA ASP A 106 20.50 2.78 13.08
C ASP A 106 20.02 2.79 14.55
N THR A 107 18.81 2.29 14.81
CA THR A 107 18.24 2.17 16.15
C THR A 107 17.87 0.73 16.50
N THR A 108 17.96 0.40 17.78
CA THR A 108 17.58 -0.93 18.32
C THR A 108 16.09 -1.03 18.61
N SER A 109 15.39 0.10 18.72
CA SER A 109 13.94 0.20 18.87
C SER A 109 13.27 0.44 17.51
N LEU A 110 11.98 0.13 17.40
CA LEU A 110 11.22 0.51 16.22
C LEU A 110 11.11 2.05 16.17
N LYS A 111 11.70 2.65 15.14
CA LYS A 111 11.65 4.10 14.88
C LYS A 111 11.45 4.35 13.39
N GLU A 112 10.74 5.43 13.05
CA GLU A 112 10.47 5.84 11.69
C GLU A 112 11.72 6.36 10.97
N ASN A 113 11.80 6.15 9.66
CA ASN A 113 12.73 6.91 8.82
C ASN A 113 11.99 8.06 8.10
N ASN A 114 12.01 9.24 8.71
CA ASN A 114 11.40 10.44 8.12
C ASN A 114 12.22 11.08 6.99
N PHE A 115 13.46 10.63 6.78
CA PHE A 115 14.35 11.15 5.74
C PHE A 115 14.46 10.23 4.52
N GLY A 116 13.83 9.05 4.57
CA GLY A 116 13.81 8.09 3.47
C GLY A 116 13.03 8.61 2.26
N ASN A 117 13.24 7.95 1.13
CA ASN A 117 12.50 8.20 -0.10
C ASN A 117 11.02 7.91 0.07
N TYR A 118 10.60 7.05 1.02
CA TYR A 118 9.18 6.81 1.30
C TYR A 118 8.47 8.10 1.74
N MET A 119 8.98 8.74 2.80
CA MET A 119 8.40 9.97 3.34
C MET A 119 8.58 11.16 2.39
N THR A 120 9.66 11.19 1.61
CA THR A 120 9.87 12.17 0.55
C THR A 120 8.85 12.01 -0.58
N ALA A 121 8.63 10.79 -1.06
CA ALA A 121 7.66 10.51 -2.11
C ALA A 121 6.23 10.82 -1.66
N LEU A 122 5.88 10.52 -0.40
CA LEU A 122 4.60 10.92 0.18
C LEU A 122 4.44 12.43 0.29
N TYR A 123 5.50 13.16 0.65
CA TYR A 123 5.48 14.62 0.76
C TYR A 123 5.07 15.28 -0.56
N GLU A 124 5.65 14.85 -1.68
CA GLU A 124 5.36 15.44 -3.00
C GLU A 124 3.88 15.29 -3.39
N ILE A 125 3.28 14.15 -3.07
CA ILE A 125 1.89 13.88 -3.44
C ILE A 125 0.87 14.23 -2.34
N LYS A 126 1.32 14.65 -1.15
CA LYS A 126 0.45 14.70 0.05
C LYS A 126 -0.78 15.57 -0.12
N ASP A 127 -0.68 16.69 -0.83
CA ASP A 127 -1.79 17.64 -0.99
C ASP A 127 -2.86 17.16 -1.98
N SER A 128 -2.61 16.06 -2.68
CA SER A 128 -3.55 15.45 -3.61
C SER A 128 -4.59 14.55 -2.94
N ASP A 129 -4.36 14.14 -1.69
CA ASP A 129 -5.22 13.20 -0.97
C ASP A 129 -5.21 13.51 0.53
N SER A 130 -6.41 13.69 1.10
CA SER A 130 -6.54 14.09 2.50
C SER A 130 -6.01 13.05 3.51
N LEU A 131 -6.05 11.76 3.17
CA LEU A 131 -5.51 10.70 4.02
C LEU A 131 -3.98 10.73 3.95
N ILE A 132 -3.41 10.82 2.75
CA ILE A 132 -1.95 10.94 2.58
C ILE A 132 -1.42 12.15 3.33
N LYS A 133 -2.07 13.31 3.20
CA LYS A 133 -1.72 14.53 3.95
C LYS A 133 -1.71 14.33 5.45
N LYS A 134 -2.80 13.76 5.99
CA LYS A 134 -2.93 13.53 7.43
C LYS A 134 -1.89 12.53 7.93
N TYR A 135 -1.68 11.45 7.19
CA TYR A 135 -0.71 10.43 7.52
C TYR A 135 0.71 11.02 7.57
N TRP A 136 1.12 11.71 6.50
CA TRP A 136 2.44 12.32 6.42
C TRP A 136 2.68 13.32 7.56
N ASN A 137 1.74 14.25 7.79
CA ASN A 137 1.84 15.24 8.87
C ASN A 137 1.94 14.60 10.26
N LYS A 138 1.23 13.49 10.50
CA LYS A 138 1.26 12.79 11.79
C LYS A 138 2.55 12.02 12.00
N ARG A 139 3.02 11.31 10.97
CA ARG A 139 4.27 10.55 10.99
C ARG A 139 5.48 11.48 11.16
N GLU A 140 5.48 12.63 10.50
CA GLU A 140 6.52 13.66 10.63
C GLU A 140 6.55 14.26 12.04
N ALA A 141 5.38 14.62 12.60
CA ALA A 141 5.30 15.27 13.90
C ALA A 141 5.50 14.33 15.11
N MET A 142 5.04 13.08 15.00
CA MET A 142 4.95 12.15 16.15
C MET A 142 5.82 10.90 16.01
N GLY A 143 6.38 10.64 14.83
CA GLY A 143 7.05 9.40 14.53
C GLY A 143 6.11 8.20 14.55
N ILE A 144 6.60 7.05 15.01
CA ILE A 144 5.78 5.85 15.20
C ILE A 144 4.78 6.04 16.34
N MET A 145 3.50 5.88 16.02
CA MET A 145 2.40 6.02 16.96
C MET A 145 1.91 4.66 17.45
N GLN A 146 1.26 4.65 18.61
CA GLN A 146 0.55 3.47 19.11
C GLN A 146 -0.54 3.02 18.13
N ASN A 147 -0.75 1.71 17.99
CA ASN A 147 -1.72 1.11 17.06
C ASN A 147 -3.09 1.79 17.12
N THR A 148 -3.62 2.04 18.32
CA THR A 148 -4.93 2.70 18.50
C THR A 148 -4.99 4.07 17.83
N ILE A 149 -3.95 4.90 18.01
CA ILE A 149 -3.90 6.27 17.47
C ILE A 149 -3.86 6.23 15.94
N ILE A 150 -2.99 5.41 15.35
CA ILE A 150 -2.86 5.32 13.89
C ILE A 150 -4.10 4.70 13.25
N VAL A 151 -4.67 3.64 13.85
CA VAL A 151 -5.89 2.99 13.38
C VAL A 151 -7.08 3.96 13.39
N ASP A 152 -7.29 4.68 14.49
CA ASP A 152 -8.40 5.64 14.59
C ASP A 152 -8.23 6.80 13.60
N GLY A 153 -6.99 7.26 13.40
CA GLY A 153 -6.65 8.25 12.38
C GLY A 153 -6.93 7.77 10.94
N LEU A 154 -6.57 6.53 10.64
CA LEU A 154 -6.84 5.90 9.35
C LEU A 154 -8.34 5.75 9.13
N LEU A 155 -9.06 5.08 10.04
CA LEU A 155 -10.50 4.83 9.91
C LEU A 155 -11.33 6.12 9.84
N SER A 156 -10.99 7.14 10.62
CA SER A 156 -11.67 8.45 10.56
C SER A 156 -11.43 9.20 9.25
N SER A 157 -10.37 8.86 8.52
CA SER A 157 -10.08 9.40 7.19
C SER A 157 -10.81 8.68 6.05
N LYS A 158 -11.63 7.66 6.36
CA LYS A 158 -12.46 6.90 5.40
C LYS A 158 -11.64 6.38 4.22
N PRO A 159 -10.65 5.49 4.46
CA PRO A 159 -9.76 5.00 3.43
C PRO A 159 -10.54 4.24 2.36
N ASP A 160 -10.23 4.51 1.10
CA ASP A 160 -10.57 3.63 -0.03
C ASP A 160 -9.44 2.62 -0.23
N PHE A 161 -9.66 1.34 0.08
CA PHE A 161 -8.62 0.31 -0.07
C PHE A 161 -8.45 -0.23 -1.49
N ASN A 162 -9.18 0.30 -2.47
CA ASN A 162 -8.86 0.16 -3.88
C ASN A 162 -7.80 1.19 -4.33
N ASN A 163 -7.60 2.26 -3.57
CA ASN A 163 -6.58 3.27 -3.82
C ASN A 163 -5.17 2.71 -3.57
N TYR A 164 -4.25 2.99 -4.49
CA TYR A 164 -2.85 2.56 -4.47
C TYR A 164 -2.10 2.95 -3.18
N PHE A 165 -2.32 4.16 -2.67
CA PHE A 165 -1.59 4.72 -1.54
C PHE A 165 -2.20 4.28 -0.20
N HIS A 166 -3.53 4.26 -0.08
CA HIS A 166 -4.20 3.94 1.19
C HIS A 166 -3.83 2.55 1.70
N LYS A 167 -3.82 1.54 0.81
CA LYS A 167 -3.41 0.19 1.17
C LYS A 167 -1.95 0.13 1.61
N ARG A 168 -1.06 0.84 0.91
CA ARG A 168 0.38 0.87 1.20
C ARG A 168 0.66 1.54 2.54
N ILE A 169 -0.06 2.60 2.89
CA ILE A 169 0.05 3.23 4.21
C ILE A 169 -0.27 2.21 5.32
N VAL A 170 -1.34 1.42 5.19
CA VAL A 170 -1.63 0.36 6.17
C VAL A 170 -0.52 -0.67 6.21
N VAL A 171 -0.08 -1.19 5.06
CA VAL A 171 0.95 -2.22 5.03
C VAL A 171 2.29 -1.71 5.59
N ALA A 172 2.67 -0.46 5.34
CA ALA A 172 3.87 0.15 5.93
C ALA A 172 3.81 0.18 7.45
N GLU A 173 2.68 0.59 8.05
CA GLU A 173 2.53 0.72 9.50
C GLU A 173 2.62 -0.60 10.25
N PHE A 174 2.35 -1.73 9.59
CA PHE A 174 2.29 -3.05 10.23
C PHE A 174 3.27 -4.07 9.63
N SER A 175 4.33 -3.62 8.94
CA SER A 175 5.35 -4.49 8.33
C SER A 175 6.59 -4.73 9.19
N PHE A 176 6.59 -4.30 10.45
CA PHE A 176 7.74 -4.39 11.37
C PHE A 176 7.95 -5.78 11.97
#